data_AF-A0A369QEK8-F1
#
_entry.id   AF-A0A369QEK8-F1
#
_cell.length_a   1.000
_cell.length_b   1.000
_cell.length_c   1.000
_cell.angle_alpha   90.00
_cell.angle_beta   90.00
_cell.angle_gamma   90.00
#
_symmetry.space_group_name_H-M   'P 1'
#
loop_
_entity.id
_entity.type
_entity.pdbx_description
1 polymer ?
#
loop_
_entity_poly.entity_id
_entity_poly.type
_entity_poly.pdbx_seq_one_letter_code
_entity_poly.pdbx_strand_id
1 'polypeptide(L)'
;MLAKNKLGITTVRVVGNLKQNCTTVYLAFGYMDSKRQIAAIQELKPDVILSGETREWETVERVRDGLQMGQKTSLIILNHAVSEEAGMEYAAQWLKPKLPGVKITHIASTNPFTFL
;
A
#
# COMPACT_ATOMS: atom_id res chain seq x y z
N MET A 1 -5.37 -12.88 -5.33
CA MET A 1 -4.50 -12.21 -4.34
C MET A 1 -5.40 -11.40 -3.39
N LEU A 2 -5.21 -11.53 -2.07
CA LEU A 2 -6.11 -10.94 -1.06
C LEU A 2 -6.30 -9.43 -1.20
N ALA A 3 -5.23 -8.67 -1.43
CA ALA A 3 -5.27 -7.21 -1.57
C ALA A 3 -6.23 -6.75 -2.68
N LYS A 4 -6.16 -7.37 -3.86
CA LYS A 4 -7.04 -7.06 -4.99
C LYS A 4 -8.52 -7.24 -4.65
N ASN A 5 -8.85 -8.37 -4.04
CA ASN A 5 -10.23 -8.70 -3.68
C ASN A 5 -10.76 -7.78 -2.58
N LYS A 6 -9.92 -7.41 -1.60
CA LYS A 6 -10.34 -6.55 -0.48
C LYS A 6 -10.45 -5.08 -0.85
N LEU A 7 -9.66 -4.62 -1.83
CA LEU A 7 -9.64 -3.23 -2.28
C LEU A 7 -10.47 -2.99 -3.55
N GLY A 8 -11.08 -4.02 -4.12
CA GLY A 8 -11.88 -3.89 -5.35
C GLY A 8 -11.06 -3.47 -6.57
N ILE A 9 -9.77 -3.82 -6.63
CA ILE A 9 -8.87 -3.45 -7.74
C ILE A 9 -8.48 -4.66 -8.59
N THR A 10 -8.27 -4.43 -9.88
CA THR A 10 -7.95 -5.48 -10.87
C THR A 10 -6.45 -5.76 -10.97
N THR A 11 -5.63 -4.73 -10.73
CA THR A 11 -4.18 -4.74 -10.97
C THR A 11 -3.41 -4.30 -9.74
N VAL A 12 -2.24 -4.90 -9.53
CA VAL A 12 -1.19 -4.46 -8.60
C VAL A 12 0.16 -4.69 -9.26
N ARG A 13 1.19 -3.96 -8.84
CA ARG A 13 2.59 -4.20 -9.25
C ARG A 13 3.36 -4.83 -8.10
N VAL A 14 4.22 -5.80 -8.40
CA VAL A 14 4.91 -6.59 -7.37
C VAL A 14 6.39 -6.73 -7.70
N VAL A 15 7.24 -6.56 -6.70
CA VAL A 15 8.65 -6.98 -6.71
C VAL A 15 8.82 -8.02 -5.60
N GLY A 16 9.19 -9.25 -5.93
CA GLY A 16 9.41 -10.31 -4.95
C GLY A 16 8.78 -11.64 -5.29
N ASN A 17 8.76 -12.55 -4.31
CA ASN A 17 8.35 -13.94 -4.50
C ASN A 17 6.89 -14.14 -4.09
N LEU A 18 6.00 -14.33 -5.07
CA LEU A 18 4.57 -14.59 -4.84
C LEU A 18 4.26 -15.89 -4.09
N LYS A 19 5.24 -16.82 -3.99
CA LYS A 19 5.09 -18.08 -3.26
C LYS A 19 5.62 -18.02 -1.83
N GLN A 20 6.20 -16.90 -1.39
CA GLN A 20 6.70 -16.82 -0.01
C GLN A 20 5.54 -16.81 0.98
N ASN A 21 5.77 -17.40 2.16
CA ASN A 21 4.88 -17.21 3.30
C ASN A 21 5.03 -15.77 3.81
N CYS A 22 3.90 -15.12 4.09
CA CYS A 22 3.85 -13.76 4.61
C CYS A 22 3.27 -13.79 6.03
N THR A 23 4.06 -13.31 6.99
CA THR A 23 3.72 -13.20 8.41
C THR A 23 3.73 -11.75 8.89
N THR A 24 4.56 -10.90 8.29
CA THR A 24 4.66 -9.48 8.62
C THR A 24 4.41 -8.59 7.40
N VAL A 25 3.61 -7.54 7.61
CA VAL A 25 3.30 -6.55 6.59
C VAL A 25 3.60 -5.17 7.14
N TYR A 26 4.41 -4.40 6.40
CA TYR A 26 4.62 -2.99 6.67
C TYR A 26 3.73 -2.15 5.76
N LEU A 27 2.94 -1.25 6.33
CA LEU A 27 1.96 -0.44 5.60
C LEU A 27 2.57 0.90 5.22
N ALA A 28 2.60 1.19 3.91
CA ALA A 28 3.18 2.39 3.32
C ALA A 28 2.19 3.06 2.35
N PHE A 29 0.98 3.31 2.84
CA PHE A 29 -0.12 3.89 2.06
C PHE A 29 0.18 5.32 1.60
N GLY A 30 -0.48 5.72 0.51
CA GLY A 30 -0.18 6.94 -0.23
C GLY A 30 1.26 6.94 -0.73
N TYR A 31 1.89 8.11 -0.64
CA TYR A 31 3.34 8.24 -0.77
C TYR A 31 4.00 8.26 0.61
N MET A 32 4.95 7.36 0.80
CA MET A 32 5.91 7.46 1.89
C MET A 32 7.32 7.61 1.33
N ASP A 33 8.06 8.58 1.86
CA ASP A 33 9.43 8.85 1.45
C ASP A 33 10.29 7.57 1.43
N SER A 34 11.04 7.39 0.33
CA SER A 34 11.87 6.22 0.10
C SER A 34 12.81 5.94 1.27
N LYS A 35 13.35 6.95 1.96
CA LYS A 35 14.26 6.75 3.10
C LYS A 35 13.57 5.99 4.23
N ARG A 36 12.28 6.24 4.46
CA ARG A 36 11.49 5.53 5.50
C ARG A 36 11.22 4.09 5.09
N GLN A 37 10.86 3.85 3.83
CA GLN A 37 10.65 2.49 3.33
C GLN A 37 11.95 1.68 3.38
N ILE A 38 13.07 2.27 2.97
CA ILE A 38 14.41 1.65 3.00
C ILE A 38 14.85 1.36 4.43
N ALA A 39 14.66 2.30 5.37
CA ALA A 39 14.94 2.08 6.77
C ALA A 39 14.10 0.92 7.33
N ALA A 40 12.81 0.85 7.00
CA ALA A 40 11.96 -0.27 7.40
C ALA A 40 12.44 -1.63 6.85
N ILE A 41 12.95 -1.69 5.60
CA ILE A 41 13.57 -2.91 5.05
C ILE A 41 14.78 -3.34 5.90
N GLN A 42 15.60 -2.39 6.34
CA GLN A 42 16.82 -2.67 7.10
C GLN A 42 16.54 -3.05 8.57
N GLU A 43 15.68 -2.29 9.22
CA GLU A 43 15.42 -2.38 10.66
C GLU A 43 14.37 -3.43 11.00
N LEU A 44 13.25 -3.42 10.27
CA LEU A 44 12.09 -4.27 10.56
C LEU A 44 12.07 -5.56 9.74
N LYS A 45 12.69 -5.54 8.56
CA LYS A 45 12.76 -6.69 7.62
C LYS A 45 11.39 -7.35 7.39
N PRO A 46 10.34 -6.58 7.03
CA PRO A 46 9.01 -7.12 6.84
C PRO A 46 9.00 -8.12 5.67
N ASP A 47 8.12 -9.11 5.71
CA ASP A 47 7.95 -10.03 4.57
C ASP A 47 7.40 -9.27 3.36
N VAL A 48 6.46 -8.35 3.58
CA VAL A 48 5.84 -7.54 2.53
C VAL A 48 5.74 -6.07 2.95
N ILE A 49 6.15 -5.16 2.08
CA ILE A 49 5.74 -3.76 2.12
C ILE A 49 4.52 -3.60 1.22
N LEU A 50 3.42 -3.11 1.79
CA LEU A 50 2.21 -2.77 1.05
C LEU A 50 2.17 -1.26 0.87
N SER A 51 2.53 -0.80 -0.32
CA SER A 51 2.72 0.63 -0.62
C SER A 51 1.62 1.16 -1.53
N GLY A 52 1.20 2.41 -1.33
CA GLY A 52 0.34 3.13 -2.28
C GLY A 52 1.12 3.42 -3.56
N GLU A 53 2.17 4.21 -3.43
CA GLU A 53 3.15 4.48 -4.49
C GLU A 53 4.57 4.64 -3.94
N THR A 54 5.55 4.47 -4.83
CA THR A 54 6.96 4.68 -4.54
C THR A 54 7.71 5.03 -5.81
N ARG A 55 8.94 5.52 -5.67
CA ARG A 55 9.82 5.81 -6.79
C ARG A 55 10.47 4.55 -7.30
N GLU A 56 10.38 4.34 -8.61
CA GLU A 56 10.87 3.14 -9.27
C GLU A 56 12.39 2.98 -9.17
N TRP A 57 13.17 4.06 -9.07
CA TRP A 57 14.63 3.98 -8.98
C TRP A 57 15.17 3.90 -7.54
N GLU A 58 14.31 3.94 -6.51
CA GLU A 58 14.75 3.92 -5.11
C GLU A 58 14.28 2.66 -4.37
N THR A 59 13.01 2.60 -3.97
CA THR A 59 12.54 1.50 -3.09
C THR A 59 12.36 0.20 -3.87
N VAL A 60 11.87 0.27 -5.11
CA VAL A 60 11.74 -0.88 -6.01
C VAL A 60 13.09 -1.54 -6.23
N GLU A 61 14.11 -0.74 -6.54
CA GLU A 61 15.49 -1.19 -6.72
C GLU A 61 16.10 -1.74 -5.44
N ARG A 62 15.91 -1.05 -4.31
CA ARG A 62 16.37 -1.56 -3.02
C ARG A 62 15.77 -2.94 -2.68
N VAL A 63 14.50 -3.15 -2.99
CA VAL A 63 13.83 -4.45 -2.80
C VAL A 63 14.40 -5.50 -3.77
N ARG A 64 14.58 -5.16 -5.05
CA ARG A 64 15.19 -6.03 -6.06
C ARG A 64 16.59 -6.50 -5.65
N ASP A 65 17.45 -5.57 -5.26
CA ASP A 65 18.82 -5.85 -4.83
C ASP A 65 18.82 -6.68 -3.53
N GLY A 66 17.94 -6.34 -2.59
CA GLY A 66 17.76 -7.10 -1.35
C GLY A 66 17.42 -8.57 -1.62
N LEU A 67 16.51 -8.84 -2.55
CA LEU A 67 16.14 -10.20 -2.95
C LEU A 67 17.32 -10.96 -3.57
N GLN A 68 18.13 -10.29 -4.41
CA GLN A 68 19.35 -10.88 -4.97
C GLN A 68 20.40 -11.20 -3.89
N MET A 69 20.44 -10.41 -2.82
CA MET A 69 21.27 -10.65 -1.63
C MET A 69 20.67 -11.67 -0.64
N GLY A 70 19.54 -12.30 -0.96
CA GLY A 70 18.88 -13.28 -0.10
C GLY A 70 17.99 -12.70 1.01
N GLN A 71 17.70 -11.39 0.98
CA GLN A 71 16.63 -10.80 1.81
C GLN A 71 15.27 -11.29 1.30
N LYS A 72 14.24 -11.17 2.15
CA LYS A 72 12.90 -11.73 1.88
C LYS A 72 11.81 -10.67 1.70
N THR A 73 12.12 -9.40 1.94
CA THR A 73 11.13 -8.33 1.81
C THR A 73 10.68 -8.21 0.36
N SER A 74 9.39 -8.43 0.13
CA SER A 74 8.71 -8.16 -1.14
C SER A 74 7.98 -6.83 -1.08
N LEU A 75 7.67 -6.24 -2.24
CA LEU A 75 6.94 -4.99 -2.36
C LEU A 75 5.70 -5.19 -3.22
N ILE A 76 4.55 -4.74 -2.73
CA ILE A 76 3.29 -4.66 -3.48
C ILE A 76 2.90 -3.19 -3.57
N ILE A 77 2.70 -2.69 -4.78
CA ILE A 77 2.29 -1.32 -5.06
C ILE A 77 0.83 -1.32 -5.53
N LEU A 78 -0.01 -0.62 -4.77
CA LEU A 78 -1.48 -0.65 -4.90
C LEU A 78 -2.06 0.43 -5.81
N ASN A 79 -1.45 1.62 -5.85
CA ASN A 79 -2.00 2.95 -6.19
C ASN A 79 -2.18 3.83 -4.94
N HIS A 80 -1.77 5.10 -5.05
CA HIS A 80 -1.82 6.11 -3.99
C HIS A 80 -3.23 6.23 -3.39
N ALA A 81 -4.20 6.71 -4.19
CA ALA A 81 -5.57 6.95 -3.73
C ALA A 81 -6.25 5.67 -3.23
N VAL A 82 -6.12 4.57 -3.95
CA VAL A 82 -6.70 3.26 -3.56
C VAL A 82 -6.24 2.82 -2.17
N SER A 83 -4.97 3.07 -1.83
CA SER A 83 -4.43 2.66 -0.54
C SER A 83 -4.92 3.50 0.64
N GLU A 84 -5.45 4.70 0.40
CA GLU A 84 -5.88 5.65 1.44
C GLU A 84 -7.41 5.80 1.53
N GLU A 85 -8.13 5.50 0.46
CA GLU A 85 -9.57 5.71 0.31
C GLU A 85 -10.41 5.14 1.47
N ALA A 86 -10.09 3.93 1.93
CA ALA A 86 -10.80 3.29 3.04
C ALA A 86 -10.73 4.11 4.34
N GLY A 87 -9.67 4.89 4.52
CA GLY A 87 -9.53 5.82 5.65
C GLY A 87 -10.54 6.96 5.59
N MET A 88 -10.85 7.48 4.40
CA MET A 88 -11.83 8.54 4.21
C MET A 88 -13.27 8.03 4.35
N GLU A 89 -13.55 6.83 3.87
CA GLU A 89 -14.84 6.17 4.14
C GLU A 89 -15.06 5.97 5.64
N TYR A 90 -14.03 5.46 6.35
CA TYR A 90 -14.06 5.32 7.81
C TYR A 90 -14.23 6.69 8.49
N ALA A 91 -13.51 7.73 8.05
CA ALA A 91 -13.63 9.07 8.62
C ALA A 91 -15.06 9.60 8.54
N ALA A 92 -15.76 9.39 7.41
CA ALA A 92 -17.17 9.76 7.27
C ALA A 92 -18.05 9.03 8.30
N GLN A 93 -17.85 7.72 8.50
CA GLN A 93 -18.57 6.95 9.51
C GLN A 93 -18.24 7.40 10.94
N TRP A 94 -16.97 7.69 11.21
CA TRP A 94 -16.48 8.14 12.50
C TRP A 94 -16.97 9.54 12.87
N LEU A 95 -17.17 10.43 11.89
CA LEU A 95 -17.68 11.79 12.10
C LEU A 95 -19.19 11.86 12.29
N LYS A 96 -19.98 11.00 11.62
CA LYS A 96 -21.46 11.00 11.71
C LYS A 96 -22.01 11.10 13.14
N PRO A 97 -21.57 10.28 14.13
CA PRO A 97 -22.10 10.39 15.49
C PRO A 97 -21.59 11.61 16.27
N LYS A 98 -20.58 12.35 15.78
CA LYS A 98 -19.98 13.52 16.45
C LYS A 98 -20.59 14.85 16.03
N LEU A 99 -21.26 14.89 14.89
CA LEU A 99 -21.83 16.11 14.31
C LEU A 99 -23.32 15.90 14.00
N PRO A 100 -24.17 15.78 15.04
CA PRO A 100 -25.61 15.59 14.84
C PRO A 100 -26.19 16.78 14.05
N GLY A 101 -27.08 16.47 13.09
CA GLY A 101 -27.71 17.47 12.22
C GLY A 101 -26.90 17.87 10.97
N VAL A 102 -25.64 17.44 10.85
CA VAL A 102 -24.81 17.67 9.65
C VAL A 102 -24.84 16.44 8.75
N LYS A 103 -25.20 16.61 7.46
CA LYS A 103 -25.10 15.51 6.48
C LYS A 103 -23.65 15.26 6.12
N ILE A 104 -23.15 14.07 6.43
CA ILE A 104 -21.79 13.63 6.10
C ILE A 104 -21.85 12.46 5.13
N THR A 105 -21.24 12.62 3.96
CA THR A 105 -21.23 11.63 2.88
C THR A 105 -19.80 11.44 2.38
N HIS A 106 -19.37 10.19 2.21
CA HIS A 106 -18.13 9.87 1.52
C HIS A 106 -18.36 9.93 0.02
N ILE A 107 -17.45 10.61 -0.70
CA ILE A 107 -17.44 10.66 -2.16
C ILE A 107 -16.16 9.98 -2.61
N ALA A 108 -16.28 8.91 -3.39
CA ALA A 108 -15.14 8.08 -3.67
C ALA A 108 -14.16 8.72 -4.67
N SER A 109 -12.86 8.66 -4.40
CA SER A 109 -11.82 9.17 -5.31
C SER A 109 -11.64 8.28 -6.53
N THR A 110 -11.95 6.98 -6.39
CA THR A 110 -11.75 5.92 -7.39
C THR A 110 -10.29 5.76 -7.86
N ASN A 111 -10.03 4.78 -8.73
CA ASN A 111 -8.70 4.58 -9.30
C ASN A 111 -8.52 5.52 -10.52
N PRO A 112 -7.52 6.42 -10.53
CA PRO A 112 -7.29 7.34 -11.65
C PRO A 112 -6.67 6.66 -12.88
N PHE A 113 -6.20 5.41 -12.78
CA PHE A 113 -5.49 4.73 -13.86
C PHE A 113 -6.42 3.85 -14.70
N THR A 114 -6.25 3.95 -16.03
CA THR A 114 -6.70 2.94 -16.99
C THR A 114 -5.53 2.02 -17.31
N PHE A 115 -5.75 0.71 -17.20
CA PHE A 115 -4.76 -0.30 -17.58
C PHE A 115 -5.10 -0.80 -18.98
N LEU A 116 -4.14 -0.72 -19.91
CA LEU A 116 -4.26 -1.19 -21.29
C LEU A 116 -3.63 -2.58 -21.46
#